data_AF-A0A2V6A029-F1
#
_entry.id   AF-A0A2V6A029-F1
#
_cell.length_a   1.000
_cell.length_b   1.000
_cell.length_c   1.000
_cell.angle_alpha   90.00
_cell.angle_beta   90.00
_cell.angle_gamma   90.00
#
_symmetry.space_group_name_H-M   'P 1'
#
loop_
_entity.id
_entity.type
_entity.pdbx_description
1 polymer ?
#
loop_
_entity_poly.entity_id
_entity_poly.type
_entity_poly.pdbx_seq_one_letter_code
_entity_poly.pdbx_strand_id
1 'polypeptide(L)'
;MKKIILTIIQLAVTVGLLYWVYHDPKKLGEMRHALTHARWEWLVAGIFSYVVVEIAAAFRWGILLRVQGINLSFSRVTGLFLIGMFYNQFLPGGTGGDIIKSYLLWKETDRKAGGLLAVVFDRFIGLVALVATTATLVSLRFDLLAQTHETRRYLWILIFCRTNFRDAKS
;
A
#
# COMPACT_ATOMS: atom_id res chain seq x y z
N MET A 1 -11.35 20.27 -14.20
CA MET A 1 -12.32 19.51 -15.03
C MET A 1 -11.88 18.05 -15.28
N LYS A 2 -10.70 17.77 -15.85
CA LYS A 2 -10.22 16.38 -16.09
C LYS A 2 -10.21 15.46 -14.86
N LYS A 3 -9.77 15.97 -13.69
CA LYS A 3 -9.76 15.20 -12.41
C LYS A 3 -11.17 14.84 -11.93
N ILE A 4 -12.14 15.76 -12.08
CA ILE A 4 -13.54 15.53 -11.66
C ILE A 4 -14.19 14.48 -12.58
N ILE A 5 -13.93 14.53 -13.89
CA ILE A 5 -14.40 13.53 -14.84
C ILE A 5 -13.87 12.13 -14.47
N LEU A 6 -12.57 12.03 -14.14
CA LEU A 6 -11.99 10.76 -13.69
C LEU A 6 -12.64 10.26 -12.39
N THR A 7 -12.88 11.14 -11.41
CA THR A 7 -13.59 10.77 -10.18
C THR A 7 -15.02 10.30 -10.47
N ILE A 8 -15.76 10.98 -11.36
CA ILE A 8 -17.12 10.58 -11.73
C ILE A 8 -17.12 9.21 -12.41
N ILE A 9 -16.21 8.96 -13.35
CA ILE A 9 -16.06 7.66 -13.99
C ILE A 9 -15.73 6.58 -12.96
N GLN A 10 -14.78 6.84 -12.07
CA GLN A 10 -14.39 5.90 -11.02
C GLN A 10 -15.57 5.60 -10.08
N LEU A 11 -16.36 6.60 -9.74
CA LEU A 11 -17.58 6.46 -8.93
C LEU A 11 -18.63 5.61 -9.67
N ALA A 12 -18.87 5.90 -10.95
CA ALA A 12 -19.82 5.16 -11.77
C ALA A 12 -19.41 3.69 -11.95
N VAL A 13 -18.12 3.42 -12.17
CA VAL A 13 -17.58 2.05 -12.23
C VAL A 13 -17.74 1.36 -10.88
N THR A 14 -17.42 2.03 -9.77
CA THR A 14 -17.56 1.44 -8.42
C THR A 14 -19.01 1.10 -8.13
N VAL A 15 -19.94 2.02 -8.38
CA VAL A 15 -21.39 1.79 -8.19
C VAL A 15 -21.91 0.70 -9.12
N GLY A 16 -21.49 0.68 -10.39
CA GLY A 16 -21.87 -0.36 -11.35
C GLY A 16 -21.39 -1.74 -10.93
N LEU A 17 -20.15 -1.86 -10.45
CA LEU A 17 -19.60 -3.11 -9.92
C LEU A 17 -20.34 -3.55 -8.66
N LEU A 18 -20.60 -2.62 -7.72
CA LEU A 18 -21.36 -2.93 -6.51
C LEU A 18 -22.78 -3.38 -6.86
N TYR A 19 -23.48 -2.67 -7.74
CA TYR A 19 -24.81 -3.06 -8.21
C TYR A 19 -24.78 -4.47 -8.82
N TRP A 20 -23.81 -4.75 -9.69
CA TRP A 20 -23.66 -6.07 -10.30
C TRP A 20 -23.38 -7.18 -9.26
N VAL A 21 -22.56 -6.91 -8.23
CA VAL A 21 -22.28 -7.86 -7.15
C VAL A 21 -23.52 -8.10 -6.28
N TYR A 22 -24.25 -7.05 -5.93
CA TYR A 22 -25.44 -7.11 -5.07
C TYR A 22 -26.69 -7.62 -5.80
N HIS A 23 -26.72 -7.60 -7.14
CA HIS A 23 -27.84 -8.14 -7.90
C HIS A 23 -27.86 -9.67 -7.94
N ASP A 24 -26.74 -10.34 -7.62
CA ASP A 24 -26.65 -11.80 -7.59
C ASP A 24 -26.99 -12.34 -6.18
N PRO A 25 -28.19 -12.95 -6.00
CA PRO A 25 -28.61 -13.46 -4.69
C PRO A 25 -27.71 -14.59 -4.16
N LYS A 26 -26.96 -15.29 -5.03
CA LYS A 26 -25.99 -16.30 -4.58
C LYS A 26 -24.80 -15.66 -3.85
N LYS A 27 -24.25 -14.56 -4.38
CA LYS A 27 -23.13 -13.83 -3.76
C LYS A 27 -23.52 -13.23 -2.41
N LEU A 28 -24.75 -12.73 -2.29
CA LEU A 28 -25.32 -12.25 -1.04
C LEU A 28 -25.43 -13.38 0.01
N GLY A 29 -25.85 -14.58 -0.42
CA GLY A 29 -25.89 -15.77 0.44
C GLY A 29 -24.51 -16.20 0.92
N GLU A 30 -23.52 -16.23 0.01
CA GLU A 30 -22.13 -16.55 0.32
C GLU A 30 -21.51 -15.52 1.28
N MET A 31 -21.73 -14.22 1.06
CA MET A 31 -21.25 -13.16 1.94
C MET A 31 -21.84 -13.29 3.34
N ARG A 32 -23.13 -13.58 3.46
CA ARG A 32 -23.79 -13.80 4.76
C ARG A 32 -23.23 -15.05 5.46
N HIS A 33 -23.02 -16.13 4.72
CA HIS A 33 -22.43 -17.35 5.26
C HIS A 33 -20.98 -17.13 5.73
N ALA A 34 -20.18 -16.39 4.95
CA ALA A 34 -18.81 -16.04 5.30
C ALA A 34 -18.73 -15.17 6.56
N LEU A 35 -19.66 -14.22 6.73
CA LEU A 35 -19.73 -13.38 7.93
C LEU A 35 -20.18 -14.15 9.17
N THR A 36 -21.12 -15.09 9.04
CA THR A 36 -21.60 -15.88 10.19
C THR A 36 -20.65 -17.00 10.61
N HIS A 37 -19.88 -17.56 9.67
CA HIS A 37 -18.88 -18.60 9.93
C HIS A 37 -17.45 -18.05 10.01
N ALA A 38 -17.30 -16.73 10.06
CA ALA A 38 -16.00 -16.10 10.20
C ALA A 38 -15.36 -16.55 11.52
N ARG A 39 -14.22 -17.21 11.44
CA ARG A 39 -13.43 -17.58 12.61
C ARG A 39 -12.84 -16.32 13.24
N TRP A 40 -13.31 -15.98 14.43
CA TRP A 40 -12.90 -14.77 15.17
C TRP A 40 -11.39 -14.70 15.41
N GLU A 41 -10.73 -15.85 15.58
CA GLU A 41 -9.27 -15.96 15.74
C GLU A 41 -8.52 -15.31 14.57
N TRP A 42 -8.95 -15.60 13.34
CA TRP A 42 -8.34 -15.06 12.12
C TRP A 42 -8.67 -13.58 11.92
N LEU A 43 -9.86 -13.14 12.34
CA LEU A 43 -10.20 -11.71 12.34
C LEU A 43 -9.30 -10.92 13.29
N VAL A 44 -9.12 -11.41 14.52
CA VAL A 44 -8.24 -10.77 15.52
C VAL A 44 -6.80 -10.79 15.03
N ALA A 45 -6.31 -11.90 14.49
CA ALA A 45 -4.97 -11.99 13.91
C ALA A 45 -4.78 -11.01 12.74
N GLY A 46 -5.80 -10.85 11.87
CA GLY A 46 -5.81 -9.90 10.78
C GLY A 46 -5.73 -8.45 11.27
N ILE A 47 -6.58 -8.07 12.24
CA ILE A 47 -6.57 -6.73 12.83
C ILE A 47 -5.22 -6.45 13.51
N PHE A 48 -4.71 -7.41 14.29
CA PHE A 48 -3.44 -7.26 14.98
C PHE A 48 -2.27 -7.10 13.99
N SER A 49 -2.20 -7.95 12.97
CA SER A 49 -1.16 -7.85 11.95
C SER A 49 -1.22 -6.52 11.19
N TYR A 50 -2.42 -6.02 10.90
CA TYR A 50 -2.61 -4.70 10.30
C TYR A 50 -2.07 -3.59 11.20
N VAL A 51 -2.43 -3.58 12.49
CA VAL A 51 -1.94 -2.59 13.46
C VAL A 51 -0.41 -2.62 13.57
N VAL A 52 0.18 -3.81 13.60
CA VAL A 52 1.65 -3.98 13.65
C VAL A 52 2.31 -3.36 12.42
N VAL A 53 1.77 -3.58 11.23
CA VAL A 53 2.27 -2.99 9.98
C VAL A 53 2.21 -1.47 10.04
N GLU A 54 1.12 -0.89 10.51
CA GLU A 54 0.97 0.58 10.57
C GLU A 54 1.88 1.23 11.62
N ILE A 55 2.09 0.57 12.76
CA ILE A 55 3.06 1.03 13.77
C ILE A 55 4.49 0.98 13.21
N ALA A 56 4.85 -0.09 12.49
CA ALA A 56 6.15 -0.21 11.85
C ALA A 56 6.35 0.88 10.78
N ALA A 57 5.31 1.19 10.00
CA ALA A 57 5.34 2.26 9.01
C ALA A 57 5.51 3.65 9.67
N ALA A 58 4.80 3.92 10.77
CA ALA A 58 4.98 5.15 11.54
C ALA A 58 6.39 5.27 12.12
N PHE A 59 6.95 4.17 12.64
CA PHE A 59 8.33 4.14 13.14
C PHE A 59 9.36 4.44 12.05
N ARG A 60 9.22 3.80 10.87
CA ARG A 60 10.06 4.05 9.70
C ARG A 60 10.00 5.52 9.27
N TRP A 61 8.81 6.10 9.22
CA TRP A 61 8.66 7.51 8.89
C TRP A 61 9.30 8.42 9.94
N GLY A 62 9.20 8.08 11.24
CA GLY A 62 9.90 8.77 12.32
C GLY A 62 11.42 8.78 12.16
N ILE A 63 12.02 7.67 11.70
CA ILE A 63 13.45 7.61 11.38
C ILE A 63 13.78 8.56 10.23
N LEU A 64 12.99 8.55 9.15
CA LEU A 64 13.18 9.46 8.01
C LEU A 64 13.13 10.93 8.44
N LEU A 65 12.21 11.29 9.34
CA LEU A 65 12.13 12.64 9.90
C LEU A 65 13.38 13.03 10.69
N ARG A 66 13.90 12.12 11.53
CA ARG A 66 15.14 12.35 12.30
C ARG A 66 16.34 12.57 11.39
N VAL A 67 16.45 11.82 10.28
CA VAL A 67 17.51 12.03 9.27
C VAL A 67 17.44 13.42 8.65
N GLN A 68 16.24 14.00 8.52
CA GLN A 68 16.04 15.38 8.05
C GLN A 68 16.24 16.43 9.15
N GLY A 69 16.67 16.01 10.35
CA GLY A 69 16.86 16.87 11.53
C GLY A 69 15.56 17.28 12.21
N ILE A 70 14.45 16.57 11.97
CA ILE A 70 13.16 16.83 12.59
C ILE A 70 12.98 15.82 13.74
N ASN A 71 13.11 16.30 14.97
CA ASN A 71 13.00 15.48 16.17
C ASN A 71 11.60 15.61 16.79
N LEU A 72 10.77 14.59 16.57
CA LEU A 72 9.46 14.46 17.21
C LEU A 72 9.43 13.24 18.13
N SER A 73 8.58 13.30 19.16
CA SER A 73 8.29 12.14 20.00
C SER A 73 7.57 11.07 19.18
N PHE A 74 7.81 9.79 19.51
CA PHE A 74 7.22 8.67 18.77
C PHE A 74 5.68 8.75 18.73
N SER A 75 5.05 9.08 19.87
CA SER A 75 3.59 9.26 19.95
C SER A 75 3.07 10.35 19.02
N ARG A 76 3.83 11.44 18.82
CA ARG A 76 3.44 12.52 17.90
C ARG A 76 3.56 12.06 16.44
N VAL A 77 4.65 11.38 16.10
CA VAL A 77 4.87 10.80 14.76
C VAL A 77 3.74 9.83 14.42
N THR A 78 3.41 8.90 15.33
CA THR A 78 2.33 7.94 15.14
C THR A 78 0.96 8.63 15.01
N GLY A 79 0.69 9.66 15.83
CA GLY A 79 -0.54 10.46 15.70
C GLY A 79 -0.67 11.14 14.34
N LEU A 80 0.39 11.81 13.86
CA LEU A 80 0.43 12.41 12.52
C LEU A 80 0.27 11.38 11.41
N PHE A 81 0.89 10.20 11.58
CA PHE A 81 0.77 9.09 10.65
C PHE A 81 -0.67 8.57 10.57
N LEU A 82 -1.33 8.34 11.71
CA LEU A 82 -2.73 7.91 11.79
C LEU A 82 -3.70 8.92 11.18
N ILE A 83 -3.49 10.22 11.41
CA ILE A 83 -4.27 11.28 10.77
C ILE A 83 -4.09 11.21 9.25
N GLY A 84 -2.84 11.09 8.78
CA GLY A 84 -2.56 10.90 7.36
C GLY A 84 -3.28 9.69 6.79
N MET A 85 -3.26 8.55 7.47
CA MET A 85 -3.97 7.35 7.03
C MET A 85 -5.47 7.55 6.93
N PHE A 86 -6.08 8.18 7.93
CA PHE A 86 -7.50 8.53 7.89
C PHE A 86 -7.81 9.31 6.61
N TYR A 87 -7.08 10.39 6.34
CA TYR A 87 -7.29 11.18 5.13
C TYR A 87 -7.03 10.41 3.84
N ASN A 88 -6.07 9.47 3.81
CA ASN A 88 -5.87 8.60 2.64
C ASN A 88 -7.06 7.67 2.38
N GLN A 89 -7.79 7.26 3.43
CA GLN A 89 -8.92 6.36 3.29
C GLN A 89 -10.22 7.08 2.91
N PHE A 90 -10.39 8.33 3.33
CA PHE A 90 -11.56 9.15 3.03
C PHE A 90 -11.42 10.03 1.78
N LEU A 91 -10.20 10.41 1.38
CA LEU A 91 -9.99 11.25 0.20
C LEU A 91 -9.76 10.42 -1.07
N PRO A 92 -10.50 10.70 -2.16
CA PRO A 92 -10.26 10.06 -3.44
C PRO A 92 -8.86 10.41 -3.97
N GLY A 93 -8.09 9.39 -4.36
CA GLY A 93 -6.74 9.53 -4.92
C GLY A 93 -5.58 9.13 -3.98
N GLY A 94 -5.85 8.71 -2.74
CA GLY A 94 -4.89 8.01 -1.87
C GLY A 94 -3.61 8.77 -1.47
N THR A 95 -3.52 10.05 -1.84
CA THR A 95 -2.36 10.95 -1.61
C THR A 95 -2.71 12.13 -0.72
N GLY A 96 -4.00 12.37 -0.43
CA GLY A 96 -4.44 13.49 0.39
C GLY A 96 -3.90 13.43 1.82
N GLY A 97 -3.78 12.23 2.39
CA GLY A 97 -3.23 12.03 3.72
C GLY A 97 -1.75 12.35 3.84
N ASP A 98 -0.98 12.10 2.79
CA ASP A 98 0.43 12.47 2.72
C ASP A 98 0.63 13.99 2.65
N ILE A 99 -0.29 14.70 2.00
CA ILE A 99 -0.32 16.17 1.96
C ILE A 99 -0.69 16.71 3.35
N ILE A 100 -1.70 16.15 4.01
CA ILE A 100 -2.12 16.62 5.33
C ILE A 100 -1.03 16.40 6.38
N LYS A 101 -0.39 15.21 6.42
CA LYS A 101 0.67 14.94 7.41
C LYS A 101 1.90 15.84 7.20
N SER A 102 2.28 16.12 5.94
CA SER A 102 3.38 17.03 5.63
C SER A 102 3.01 18.49 5.93
N TYR A 103 1.78 18.91 5.65
CA TYR A 103 1.27 20.23 6.01
C TYR A 103 1.23 20.46 7.53
N LEU A 104 0.75 19.49 8.30
CA LEU A 104 0.76 19.54 9.77
C LEU A 104 2.20 19.64 10.30
N LEU A 105 3.12 18.89 9.71
CA LEU A 105 4.54 18.95 10.04
C LEU A 105 5.15 20.32 9.73
N TRP A 106 4.77 20.97 8.62
CA TRP A 106 5.21 22.32 8.27
C TRP A 106 4.72 23.39 9.23
N LYS A 107 3.59 23.16 9.90
CA LYS A 107 3.07 24.06 10.93
C LYS A 107 3.88 23.96 12.24
N GLU A 108 4.53 22.82 12.47
CA GLU A 108 5.29 22.52 13.70
C GLU A 108 6.81 22.65 13.52
N THR A 109 7.30 22.86 12.31
CA THR A 109 8.74 22.88 12.02
C THR A 109 9.07 23.76 10.82
N ASP A 110 10.14 24.56 10.93
CA ASP A 110 10.61 25.45 9.86
C ASP A 110 11.20 24.72 8.63
N ARG A 111 11.50 23.42 8.77
CA ARG A 111 12.08 22.57 7.72
C ARG A 111 11.03 21.95 6.78
N LYS A 112 10.38 22.81 6.00
CA LYS A 112 9.31 22.43 5.05
C LYS A 112 9.75 21.39 4.01
N ALA A 113 10.92 21.60 3.40
CA ALA A 113 11.45 20.69 2.38
C ALA A 113 11.76 19.28 2.94
N GLY A 114 12.31 19.19 4.15
CA GLY A 114 12.67 17.91 4.78
C GLY A 114 11.45 17.04 5.07
N GLY A 115 10.34 17.64 5.51
CA GLY A 115 9.08 16.92 5.75
C GLY A 115 8.49 16.28 4.50
N LEU A 116 8.48 17.01 3.38
CA LEU A 116 7.98 16.48 2.10
C LEU A 116 8.90 15.38 1.55
N LEU A 117 10.22 15.60 1.61
CA LEU A 117 11.20 14.60 1.18
C LEU A 117 11.08 13.30 1.99
N ALA A 118 10.89 13.39 3.31
CA ALA A 118 10.68 12.21 4.14
C ALA A 118 9.47 11.38 3.67
N VAL A 119 8.38 12.01 3.23
CA VAL A 119 7.22 11.29 2.68
C VAL A 119 7.52 10.66 1.32
N VAL A 120 8.22 11.38 0.43
CA VAL A 120 8.60 10.82 -0.88
C VAL A 120 9.54 9.63 -0.72
N PHE A 121 10.53 9.72 0.16
CA PHE A 121 11.44 8.61 0.46
C PHE A 121 10.70 7.44 1.12
N ASP A 122 9.74 7.71 2.00
CA ASP A 122 8.89 6.68 2.60
C ASP A 122 8.13 5.87 1.52
N ARG A 123 7.60 6.56 0.51
CA ARG A 123 6.94 5.93 -0.66
C ARG A 123 7.91 5.17 -1.54
N PHE A 124 9.07 5.75 -1.84
CA PHE A 124 10.09 5.11 -2.66
C PHE A 124 10.62 3.82 -2.03
N ILE A 125 10.96 3.86 -0.73
CA ILE A 125 11.40 2.67 0.02
C ILE A 125 10.30 1.61 0.03
N GLY A 126 9.03 2.02 0.19
CA GLY A 126 7.89 1.09 0.14
C GLY A 126 7.76 0.39 -1.21
N LEU A 127 7.92 1.15 -2.31
CA LEU A 127 7.88 0.60 -3.66
C LEU A 127 9.05 -0.35 -3.93
N VAL A 128 10.27 0.03 -3.54
CA VAL A 128 11.46 -0.82 -3.68
C VAL A 128 11.28 -2.11 -2.88
N ALA A 129 10.80 -2.04 -1.64
CA ALA A 129 10.53 -3.20 -0.82
C ALA A 129 9.46 -4.12 -1.44
N LEU A 130 8.40 -3.54 -2.01
CA LEU A 130 7.34 -4.30 -2.70
C LEU A 130 7.89 -5.04 -3.93
N VAL A 131 8.67 -4.34 -4.77
CA VAL A 131 9.29 -4.93 -5.97
C VAL A 131 10.28 -6.02 -5.56
N ALA A 132 11.14 -5.76 -4.58
CA ALA A 132 12.11 -6.72 -4.08
C ALA A 132 11.44 -7.97 -3.52
N THR A 133 10.43 -7.81 -2.66
CA THR A 133 9.69 -8.94 -2.06
C THR A 133 8.99 -9.77 -3.14
N THR A 134 8.36 -9.11 -4.12
CA THR A 134 7.71 -9.78 -5.24
C THR A 134 8.73 -10.55 -6.09
N ALA A 135 9.86 -9.93 -6.42
CA ALA A 135 10.93 -10.56 -7.19
C ALA A 135 11.53 -11.76 -6.46
N THR A 136 11.75 -11.66 -5.15
CA THR A 136 12.23 -12.78 -4.31
C THR A 136 11.23 -13.92 -4.28
N LEU A 137 9.95 -13.65 -4.06
CA LEU A 137 8.90 -14.68 -4.04
C LEU A 137 8.79 -15.40 -5.38
N VAL A 138 8.80 -14.65 -6.49
CA VAL A 138 8.75 -15.25 -7.84
C VAL A 138 10.02 -16.07 -8.12
N SER A 139 11.18 -15.63 -7.66
CA SER A 139 12.44 -16.36 -7.83
C SER A 139 12.47 -17.67 -7.02
N LEU A 140 11.94 -17.66 -5.80
CA LEU A 140 11.88 -18.84 -4.92
C LEU A 140 10.80 -19.85 -5.29
N ARG A 141 9.74 -19.42 -5.99
CA ARG A 141 8.61 -20.26 -6.41
C ARG A 141 8.50 -20.40 -7.93
N PHE A 142 9.60 -20.21 -8.64
CA PHE A 142 9.65 -20.20 -10.09
C PHE A 142 9.06 -21.48 -10.71
N ASP A 143 9.38 -22.65 -10.14
CA ASP A 143 8.92 -23.94 -10.66
C ASP A 143 7.42 -24.17 -10.52
N LEU A 144 6.79 -23.52 -9.53
CA LEU A 144 5.36 -23.61 -9.26
C LEU A 144 4.57 -22.60 -10.10
N LEU A 145 5.15 -21.40 -10.31
CA LEU A 145 4.58 -20.34 -11.16
C LEU A 145 4.72 -20.65 -12.67
N ALA A 146 5.73 -21.42 -13.07
CA ALA A 146 5.95 -21.81 -14.47
C ALA A 146 4.92 -22.80 -15.01
N GLN A 147 4.19 -23.51 -14.13
CA GLN A 147 3.16 -24.48 -14.52
C GLN A 147 1.83 -23.82 -14.90
N THR A 148 1.57 -22.59 -14.44
CA THR A 148 0.32 -21.88 -14.69
C THR A 148 0.38 -21.11 -16.02
N HIS A 149 -0.53 -21.43 -16.95
CA HIS A 149 -0.51 -20.93 -18.34
C HIS A 149 -0.53 -19.39 -18.46
N GLU A 150 -1.28 -18.72 -17.59
CA GLU A 150 -1.42 -17.24 -17.57
C GLU A 150 -0.15 -16.52 -17.07
N THR A 151 0.60 -17.14 -16.15
CA THR A 151 1.76 -16.50 -15.51
C THR A 151 3.03 -16.62 -16.37
N ARG A 152 3.10 -17.64 -17.24
CA ARG A 152 4.23 -17.89 -18.15
C ARG A 152 4.58 -16.69 -19.04
N ARG A 153 3.58 -15.90 -19.46
CA ARG A 153 3.80 -14.71 -20.32
C ARG A 153 4.52 -13.58 -19.58
N TYR A 154 4.29 -13.43 -18.27
CA TYR A 154 4.93 -12.42 -17.43
C TYR A 154 6.30 -12.87 -16.90
N LEU A 155 6.53 -14.18 -16.76
CA LEU A 155 7.82 -14.75 -16.37
C LEU A 155 8.93 -14.48 -17.40
N TRP A 156 8.60 -14.29 -18.68
CA TRP A 156 9.57 -13.95 -19.72
C TRP A 156 10.36 -12.66 -19.45
N ILE A 157 9.73 -11.64 -18.85
CA ILE A 157 10.38 -10.38 -18.47
C ILE A 157 11.43 -10.62 -17.38
N LEU A 158 11.16 -11.55 -16.45
CA LEU A 158 12.06 -11.89 -15.36
C LEU A 158 13.18 -12.85 -15.79
N ILE A 159 12.91 -13.76 -16.73
CA ILE A 159 13.94 -14.63 -17.32
C ILE A 159 14.98 -13.78 -18.07
N PHE A 160 14.54 -12.80 -18.88
CA PHE A 160 15.44 -11.88 -19.60
C PHE A 160 16.33 -11.06 -18.65
N CYS A 161 15.81 -10.67 -17.48
CA CYS A 161 16.57 -9.98 -16.45
C CYS A 161 17.57 -10.91 -15.73
N ARG A 162 17.20 -12.17 -15.50
CA ARG A 162 18.07 -13.18 -14.88
C ARG A 162 19.21 -13.64 -15.81
N THR A 163 18.98 -13.75 -17.13
CA THR A 163 20.03 -14.11 -18.09
C THR A 163 21.07 -13.00 -18.26
N ASN A 164 20.64 -11.73 -18.37
CA ASN A 164 21.57 -10.59 -18.46
C ASN A 164 22.51 -10.46 -17.23
N PHE A 165 22.02 -10.78 -16.04
CA PHE A 165 22.86 -10.76 -14.83
C PHE A 165 23.88 -11.90 -14.75
N ARG A 166 23.68 -12.98 -15.53
CA ARG A 166 24.61 -14.11 -15.58
C ARG A 166 25.75 -13.86 -16.57
N ASP A 167 25.47 -13.14 -17.65
CA ASP A 167 26.45 -12.81 -18.71
C ASP A 167 27.38 -11.63 -18.34
N ALA A 168 26.98 -10.76 -17.40
CA ALA A 168 27.84 -9.69 -16.88
C ALA A 168 28.93 -10.17 -15.90
N LYS A 169 29.02 -11.49 -15.65
CA LYS A 169 29.96 -12.11 -14.70
C LYS A 169 30.94 -13.09 -15.36
N SER A 170 30.97 -13.17 -16.69
CA SER A 170 32.00 -13.86 -17.49
C SER A 170 32.90 -12.86 -18.18
#